data_AF-G2KP83-F1
#
_entry.id   AF-G2KP83-F1
#
_cell.length_a   1.000
_cell.length_b   1.000
_cell.length_c   1.000
_cell.angle_alpha   90.00
_cell.angle_beta   90.00
_cell.angle_gamma   90.00
#
_symmetry.space_group_name_H-M   'P 1'
#
loop_
_entity.id
_entity.type
_entity.pdbx_description
1 polymer ?
#
loop_
_entity_poly.entity_id
_entity_poly.type
_entity_poly.pdbx_seq_one_letter_code
_entity_poly.pdbx_strand_id
1 'polypeptide(L)'
;MKKILSLSVLAILLATTPAMAQTAETTAAAKRYVEAVPSQKMVDEMLDQFKSNEQINLTEADIAAIRNSVNAANLDAVMIDAMAKHFTVEEINALADFYTSATGKSIMKKMPAYMNEIMPTIQKAVMDAVIAEMQKKAPASAQ
;
A
#
# COMPACT_ATOMS: atom_id res chain seq x y z
N MET A 1 32.56 -35.08 -52.52
CA MET A 1 32.81 -33.65 -52.23
C MET A 1 31.56 -33.05 -51.59
N LYS A 2 31.72 -32.47 -50.39
CA LYS A 2 30.91 -31.44 -49.69
C LYS A 2 29.38 -31.63 -49.68
N LYS A 3 28.79 -32.32 -48.70
CA LYS A 3 28.29 -31.80 -47.40
C LYS A 3 27.64 -30.42 -47.49
N ILE A 4 26.35 -30.36 -47.84
CA ILE A 4 25.44 -29.26 -47.47
C ILE A 4 24.14 -29.90 -47.01
N LEU A 5 24.16 -30.44 -45.80
CA LEU A 5 22.97 -30.85 -45.07
C LEU A 5 23.07 -30.19 -43.70
N SER A 6 21.96 -29.60 -43.25
CA SER A 6 21.72 -29.10 -41.89
C SER A 6 22.38 -27.77 -41.53
N LEU A 7 21.69 -26.65 -41.73
CA LEU A 7 21.89 -25.46 -40.90
C LEU A 7 20.67 -24.51 -40.93
N SER A 8 19.48 -24.96 -40.52
CA SER A 8 18.33 -24.04 -40.39
C SER A 8 17.30 -24.42 -39.31
N VAL A 9 17.70 -25.10 -38.23
CA VAL A 9 16.79 -25.39 -37.10
C VAL A 9 17.47 -25.12 -35.75
N LEU A 10 17.99 -23.90 -35.54
CA LEU A 10 18.51 -23.50 -34.22
C LEU A 10 18.15 -22.06 -33.82
N ALA A 11 17.10 -21.47 -34.38
CA ALA A 11 16.73 -20.07 -34.11
C ALA A 11 15.30 -19.88 -33.58
N ILE A 12 14.68 -20.89 -32.96
CA ILE A 12 13.32 -20.77 -32.41
C ILE A 12 13.23 -21.43 -31.02
N LEU A 13 14.11 -21.05 -30.09
CA LEU A 13 14.00 -21.52 -28.69
C LEU A 13 14.27 -20.43 -27.64
N LEU A 14 13.98 -19.16 -27.95
CA LEU A 14 14.21 -18.01 -27.05
C LEU A 14 12.95 -17.24 -26.62
N ALA A 15 11.75 -17.69 -26.97
CA ALA A 15 10.51 -16.91 -26.77
C ALA A 15 9.64 -17.31 -25.57
N THR A 16 10.12 -18.10 -24.61
CA THR A 16 9.31 -18.59 -23.48
C THR A 16 9.61 -17.93 -22.12
N THR A 17 10.49 -16.92 -22.05
CA THR A 17 10.92 -16.30 -20.79
C THR A 17 10.20 -15.03 -20.29
N PRO A 18 9.24 -14.38 -20.98
CA PRO A 18 8.76 -13.06 -20.54
C PRO A 18 8.04 -13.10 -19.18
N ALA A 19 7.30 -14.17 -18.87
CA ALA A 19 6.54 -14.27 -17.62
C ALA A 19 7.45 -14.42 -16.37
N MET A 20 8.53 -15.20 -16.46
CA MET A 20 9.46 -15.38 -15.33
C MET A 20 10.34 -14.15 -15.10
N ALA A 21 10.79 -13.49 -16.19
CA ALA A 21 11.54 -12.24 -16.09
C ALA A 21 10.69 -11.11 -15.47
N GLN A 22 9.45 -10.95 -15.94
CA GLN A 22 8.51 -9.97 -15.39
C GLN A 22 8.26 -10.19 -13.89
N THR A 23 8.07 -11.45 -13.47
CA THR A 23 7.82 -11.79 -12.06
C THR A 23 9.04 -11.49 -11.18
N ALA A 24 10.25 -11.74 -11.68
CA ALA A 24 11.49 -11.44 -10.96
C ALA A 24 11.70 -9.93 -10.81
N GLU A 25 11.44 -9.16 -11.87
CA GLU A 25 11.56 -7.70 -11.87
C GLU A 25 10.54 -7.02 -10.96
N THR A 26 9.27 -7.45 -10.99
CA THR A 26 8.24 -6.90 -10.11
C THR A 26 8.53 -7.23 -8.64
N THR A 27 9.01 -8.44 -8.34
CA THR A 27 9.45 -8.83 -6.99
C THR A 27 10.61 -7.97 -6.50
N ALA A 28 11.60 -7.69 -7.36
CA ALA A 28 12.74 -6.85 -7.00
C ALA A 28 12.31 -5.39 -6.74
N ALA A 29 11.46 -4.82 -7.60
CA ALA A 29 10.90 -3.50 -7.39
C ALA A 29 10.07 -3.43 -6.09
N ALA A 30 9.26 -4.47 -5.81
CA ALA A 30 8.44 -4.52 -4.61
C ALA A 30 9.27 -4.57 -3.33
N LYS A 31 10.38 -5.31 -3.32
CA LYS A 31 11.34 -5.30 -2.20
C LYS A 31 11.87 -3.89 -1.94
N ARG A 32 12.27 -3.18 -2.99
CA ARG A 32 12.75 -1.79 -2.90
C ARG A 32 11.67 -0.86 -2.32
N TYR A 33 10.40 -1.04 -2.71
CA TYR A 33 9.31 -0.29 -2.11
C TYR A 33 9.14 -0.61 -0.62
N VAL A 34 9.16 -1.88 -0.23
CA VAL A 34 8.98 -2.30 1.17
C VAL A 34 10.14 -1.80 2.05
N GLU A 35 11.35 -1.71 1.53
CA GLU A 35 12.46 -1.03 2.23
C GLU A 35 12.18 0.45 2.49
N ALA A 36 11.47 1.13 1.58
CA ALA A 36 11.05 2.51 1.75
C ALA A 36 9.87 2.67 2.72
N VAL A 37 8.99 1.67 2.79
CA VAL A 37 7.79 1.65 3.63
C VAL A 37 7.71 0.32 4.40
N PRO A 38 8.60 0.10 5.39
CA PRO A 38 8.70 -1.18 6.07
C PRO A 38 7.47 -1.47 6.94
N SER A 39 7.01 -2.72 6.98
CA SER A 39 5.82 -3.11 7.74
C SER A 39 5.96 -2.80 9.22
N GLN A 40 7.18 -2.88 9.77
CA GLN A 40 7.44 -2.52 11.17
C GLN A 40 7.01 -1.08 11.48
N LYS A 41 7.24 -0.14 10.56
CA LYS A 41 6.80 1.25 10.74
C LYS A 41 5.28 1.37 10.74
N MET A 42 4.59 0.61 9.90
CA MET A 42 3.12 0.57 9.90
C MET A 42 2.57 0.01 11.22
N VAL A 43 3.21 -1.03 11.76
CA VAL A 43 2.87 -1.59 13.08
C VAL A 43 3.06 -0.54 14.16
N ASP A 44 4.19 0.17 14.15
CA ASP A 44 4.48 1.22 15.12
C ASP A 44 3.46 2.36 15.07
N GLU A 45 3.12 2.85 13.86
CA GLU A 45 2.11 3.90 13.67
C GLU A 45 0.72 3.46 14.16
N MET A 46 0.33 2.21 13.91
CA MET A 46 -0.95 1.68 14.39
C MET A 46 -0.97 1.54 15.92
N LEU A 47 0.14 1.13 16.53
CA LEU A 47 0.26 1.07 17.99
C LEU A 47 0.20 2.46 18.62
N ASP A 48 0.82 3.47 18.01
CA ASP A 48 0.75 4.86 18.47
C ASP A 48 -0.69 5.41 18.39
N GLN A 49 -1.45 5.00 17.36
CA GLN A 49 -2.87 5.32 17.27
C GLN A 49 -3.68 4.65 18.40
N PHE A 50 -3.39 3.40 18.75
CA PHE A 50 -4.07 2.73 19.88
C PHE A 50 -3.73 3.36 21.22
N LYS A 51 -2.47 3.78 21.45
CA LYS A 51 -2.10 4.55 22.65
C LYS A 51 -2.90 5.85 22.79
N SER A 52 -3.20 6.48 21.66
CA SER A 52 -3.94 7.75 21.63
C SER A 52 -5.46 7.54 21.78
N ASN A 53 -5.93 6.29 21.82
CA ASN A 53 -7.34 5.96 21.98
C ASN A 53 -7.65 5.68 23.46
N GLU A 54 -8.37 6.59 24.11
CA GLU A 54 -8.73 6.49 25.54
C GLU A 54 -9.61 5.27 25.89
N GLN A 55 -10.22 4.61 24.90
CA GLN A 55 -11.01 3.38 25.11
C GLN A 55 -10.12 2.13 25.23
N ILE A 56 -8.90 2.19 24.71
CA ILE A 56 -7.94 1.08 24.67
C ILE A 56 -6.82 1.40 25.66
N ASN A 57 -6.95 0.87 26.87
CA ASN A 57 -6.04 1.20 27.98
C ASN A 57 -4.79 0.29 27.94
N LEU A 58 -3.87 0.56 27.02
CA LEU A 58 -2.61 -0.19 26.86
C LEU A 58 -1.47 0.51 27.61
N THR A 59 -0.73 -0.26 28.40
CA THR A 59 0.52 0.24 29.00
C THR A 59 1.67 0.23 27.99
N GLU A 60 2.76 0.93 28.29
CA GLU A 60 3.98 0.86 27.48
C GLU A 60 4.54 -0.57 27.37
N ALA A 61 4.39 -1.37 28.44
CA ALA A 61 4.81 -2.77 28.43
C ALA A 61 3.95 -3.62 27.49
N ASP A 62 2.63 -3.40 27.47
CA ASP A 62 1.72 -4.08 26.55
C ASP A 62 2.06 -3.74 25.09
N ILE A 63 2.30 -2.46 24.80
CA ILE A 63 2.67 -2.02 23.45
C ILE A 63 3.99 -2.65 23.01
N ALA A 64 4.99 -2.71 23.89
CA ALA A 64 6.26 -3.36 23.59
C ALA A 64 6.08 -4.86 23.33
N ALA A 65 5.25 -5.54 24.12
CA ALA A 65 4.94 -6.95 23.94
C ALA A 65 4.22 -7.20 22.60
N ILE A 66 3.21 -6.39 22.27
CA ILE A 66 2.48 -6.48 21.01
C ILE A 66 3.42 -6.23 19.83
N ARG A 67 4.21 -5.16 19.87
CA ARG A 67 5.20 -4.83 18.83
C ARG A 67 6.11 -6.02 18.53
N ASN A 68 6.63 -6.67 19.57
CA ASN A 68 7.53 -7.81 19.42
C ASN A 68 6.84 -9.10 18.98
N SER A 69 5.52 -9.22 19.21
CA SER A 69 4.73 -10.38 18.79
C SER A 69 4.34 -10.35 17.31
N VAL A 70 4.32 -9.15 16.69
CA VAL A 70 3.99 -9.01 15.27
C VAL A 70 5.18 -9.42 14.41
N ASN A 71 4.97 -10.40 13.54
CA ASN A 71 5.97 -10.81 12.57
C ASN A 71 6.00 -9.85 11.38
N ALA A 72 6.70 -8.72 11.54
CA ALA A 72 6.84 -7.70 10.50
C ALA A 72 7.50 -8.24 9.22
N ALA A 73 8.45 -9.18 9.34
CA ALA A 73 9.10 -9.79 8.18
C ALA A 73 8.13 -10.63 7.32
N ASN A 74 7.17 -11.31 7.96
CA ASN A 74 6.10 -11.98 7.23
C ASN A 74 5.16 -10.98 6.55
N LEU A 75 4.87 -9.84 7.18
CA LEU A 75 4.08 -8.78 6.56
C LEU A 75 4.80 -8.17 5.34
N ASP A 76 6.11 -7.95 5.44
CA ASP A 76 6.93 -7.49 4.32
C ASP A 76 6.85 -8.47 3.14
N ALA A 77 6.93 -9.79 3.41
CA ALA A 77 6.78 -10.81 2.37
C ALA A 77 5.40 -10.78 1.70
N VAL A 78 4.34 -10.60 2.48
CA VAL A 78 2.96 -10.45 1.96
C VAL A 78 2.82 -9.19 1.11
N MET A 79 3.40 -8.07 1.55
CA MET A 79 3.41 -6.82 0.79
C MET A 79 4.15 -6.98 -0.54
N ILE A 80 5.30 -7.64 -0.54
CA ILE A 80 6.09 -7.90 -1.75
C ILE A 80 5.27 -8.70 -2.76
N ASP A 81 4.65 -9.82 -2.33
CA ASP A 81 3.82 -10.66 -3.20
C ASP A 81 2.62 -9.90 -3.76
N ALA A 82 1.90 -9.18 -2.91
CA ALA A 82 0.75 -8.38 -3.32
C ALA A 82 1.14 -7.30 -4.33
N MET A 83 2.24 -6.60 -4.11
CA MET A 83 2.71 -5.59 -5.06
C MET A 83 3.11 -6.19 -6.40
N ALA A 84 3.90 -7.27 -6.37
CA ALA A 84 4.37 -7.93 -7.57
C ALA A 84 3.24 -8.50 -8.44
N LYS A 85 2.10 -8.82 -7.81
CA LYS A 85 0.89 -9.33 -8.46
C LYS A 85 -0.01 -8.23 -9.05
N HIS A 86 -0.07 -7.06 -8.43
CA HIS A 86 -1.08 -6.03 -8.76
C HIS A 86 -0.52 -4.83 -9.51
N PHE A 87 0.79 -4.61 -9.49
CA PHE A 87 1.41 -3.42 -10.08
C PHE A 87 2.50 -3.81 -11.07
N THR A 88 2.76 -2.89 -12.00
CA THR A 88 3.88 -2.97 -12.91
C THR A 88 5.19 -2.55 -12.23
N VAL A 89 6.33 -2.94 -12.81
CA VAL A 89 7.67 -2.53 -12.33
C VAL A 89 7.80 -1.00 -12.27
N GLU A 90 7.25 -0.29 -13.25
CA GLU A 90 7.30 1.17 -13.33
C GLU A 90 6.53 1.82 -12.17
N GLU A 91 5.29 1.38 -11.92
CA GLU A 91 4.46 1.90 -10.83
C GLU A 91 5.09 1.66 -9.46
N ILE A 92 5.62 0.46 -9.22
CA ILE A 92 6.26 0.12 -7.94
C ILE A 92 7.51 0.98 -7.73
N ASN A 93 8.32 1.19 -8.77
CA ASN A 93 9.50 2.04 -8.69
C ASN A 93 9.13 3.51 -8.46
N ALA A 94 8.11 4.02 -9.14
CA ALA A 94 7.62 5.38 -8.91
C ALA A 94 7.15 5.59 -7.46
N LEU A 95 6.48 4.59 -6.87
CA LEU A 95 6.13 4.62 -5.45
C LEU A 95 7.39 4.63 -4.57
N ALA A 96 8.35 3.74 -4.82
CA ALA A 96 9.60 3.69 -4.05
C ALA A 96 10.37 5.01 -4.13
N ASP A 97 10.47 5.62 -5.32
CA ASP A 97 11.10 6.92 -5.53
C ASP A 97 10.39 8.02 -4.73
N PHE A 98 9.06 8.04 -4.78
CA PHE A 98 8.27 9.00 -4.02
C PHE A 98 8.54 8.88 -2.51
N TYR A 99 8.38 7.69 -1.93
CA TYR A 99 8.54 7.47 -0.49
C TYR A 99 9.97 7.67 0.02
N THR A 100 10.98 7.50 -0.84
CA THR A 100 12.39 7.74 -0.47
C THR A 100 12.83 9.19 -0.66
N SER A 101 12.18 9.94 -1.55
CA SER A 101 12.51 11.34 -1.85
C SER A 101 12.33 12.28 -0.64
N ALA A 102 13.12 13.36 -0.61
CA ALA A 102 12.99 14.38 0.43
C ALA A 102 11.59 15.02 0.44
N THR A 103 11.06 15.32 -0.76
CA THR A 103 9.72 15.89 -0.93
C THR A 103 8.63 14.92 -0.50
N GLY A 104 8.67 13.66 -0.93
CA GLY A 104 7.67 12.66 -0.54
C GLY A 104 7.66 12.38 0.95
N LYS A 105 8.83 12.27 1.60
CA LYS A 105 8.92 12.20 3.07
C LYS A 105 8.30 13.41 3.76
N SER A 106 8.56 14.61 3.26
CA SER A 106 7.94 15.84 3.77
C SER A 106 6.42 15.84 3.57
N ILE A 107 5.92 15.36 2.43
CA ILE A 107 4.48 15.23 2.17
C ILE A 107 3.88 14.25 3.18
N MET A 108 4.41 13.04 3.30
CA MET A 108 3.89 12.01 4.20
C MET A 108 3.86 12.46 5.66
N LYS A 109 4.84 13.26 6.10
CA LYS A 109 4.84 13.85 7.44
C LYS A 109 3.69 14.86 7.67
N LYS A 110 3.25 15.57 6.63
CA LYS A 110 2.23 16.63 6.71
C LYS A 110 0.82 16.12 6.42
N MET A 111 0.67 15.02 5.68
CA MET A 111 -0.63 14.47 5.28
C MET A 111 -1.57 14.18 6.46
N PRO A 112 -1.14 13.62 7.60
CA PRO A 112 -2.03 13.41 8.74
C PRO A 112 -2.64 14.71 9.28
N ALA A 113 -1.83 15.77 9.42
CA ALA A 113 -2.31 17.07 9.89
C ALA A 113 -3.30 17.69 8.90
N TYR A 114 -2.99 17.61 7.59
CA TYR A 114 -3.90 18.06 6.53
C TYR A 114 -5.25 17.32 6.59
N MET A 115 -5.23 15.99 6.73
CA MET A 115 -6.46 15.19 6.84
C MET A 115 -7.25 15.52 8.11
N ASN A 116 -6.57 15.70 9.25
CA ASN A 116 -7.22 16.09 10.50
C ASN A 116 -7.94 17.45 10.39
N GLU A 117 -7.44 18.36 9.56
CA GLU A 117 -8.05 19.67 9.33
C GLU A 117 -9.31 19.58 8.44
N ILE A 118 -9.25 18.80 7.36
CA ILE A 118 -10.35 18.78 6.37
C ILE A 118 -11.47 17.79 6.70
N MET A 119 -11.16 16.67 7.38
CA MET A 119 -12.11 15.57 7.59
C MET A 119 -13.38 15.98 8.35
N PRO A 120 -13.34 16.79 9.42
CA PRO A 120 -14.56 17.23 10.11
C PRO A 120 -15.49 18.03 9.20
N THR A 121 -14.93 18.87 8.32
CA THR A 121 -15.70 19.66 7.36
C THR A 121 -16.38 18.78 6.32
N ILE A 122 -15.67 17.78 5.79
CA ILE A 122 -16.23 16.80 4.85
C ILE A 122 -17.37 16.03 5.52
N GLN A 123 -17.15 15.53 6.75
CA GLN A 123 -18.15 14.79 7.51
C GLN A 123 -19.42 15.62 7.74
N LYS A 124 -19.26 16.89 8.11
CA LYS A 124 -20.39 17.81 8.29
C LYS A 124 -21.18 18.00 6.99
N ALA A 125 -20.48 18.26 5.88
CA ALA A 125 -21.12 18.48 4.59
C ALA A 125 -21.94 17.26 4.12
N VAL A 126 -21.39 16.05 4.31
CA VAL A 126 -22.10 14.79 4.00
C VAL A 126 -23.33 14.63 4.90
N MET A 127 -23.19 14.88 6.21
CA MET A 127 -24.30 14.75 7.15
C MET A 127 -25.44 15.74 6.84
N ASP A 128 -25.11 16.99 6.55
CA ASP A 128 -26.09 18.02 6.16
C ASP A 128 -26.88 17.57 4.90
N ALA A 129 -26.19 17.01 3.90
CA ALA A 129 -26.82 16.52 2.68
C ALA A 129 -27.75 15.32 2.94
N VAL A 130 -27.33 14.37 3.80
CA VAL A 130 -28.15 13.23 4.20
C VAL A 130 -29.43 13.69 4.91
N ILE A 131 -29.32 14.63 5.86
CA ILE A 131 -30.47 15.18 6.59
C ILE A 131 -31.44 15.88 5.62
N ALA A 132 -30.93 16.71 4.72
CA ALA A 132 -31.76 17.41 3.73
C ALA A 132 -32.55 16.44 2.83
N GLU A 133 -31.93 15.34 2.42
CA GLU A 133 -32.58 14.31 1.61
C GLU A 133 -33.63 13.52 2.40
N MET A 134 -33.36 13.22 3.67
CA MET A 134 -34.35 12.58 4.56
C MET A 134 -35.56 13.47 4.81
N GLN A 135 -35.36 14.78 4.97
CA GLN A 135 -36.45 15.75 5.14
C GLN A 135 -37.34 15.85 3.89
N LYS A 136 -36.75 15.83 2.68
CA LYS A 136 -37.52 15.81 1.42
C LYS A 136 -38.36 14.54 1.26
N LYS A 137 -37.89 13.42 1.80
CA LYS A 137 -38.56 12.11 1.73
C LYS A 137 -39.57 11.86 2.84
N ALA A 138 -39.58 12.68 3.89
CA ALA A 138 -40.60 12.58 4.92
C ALA A 138 -41.98 12.91 4.31
N PRO A 139 -43.00 12.04 4.42
CA PRO A 139 -44.29 12.29 3.82
C PRO A 139 -44.94 13.53 4.45
N ALA A 140 -45.53 14.39 3.61
CA ALA A 140 -46.24 15.61 4.00
C ALA A 140 -47.56 15.37 4.77
N SER A 141 -47.76 14.19 5.36
CA SER A 141 -48.99 13.77 6.02
C SER A 141 -48.81 13.73 7.54
N ALA A 142 -48.67 14.90 8.15
CA ALA A 142 -48.89 15.12 9.57
C ALA A 142 -49.29 16.58 9.83
N GLN A 143 -50.29 17.07 9.11
CA GLN A 143 -51.09 18.25 9.45
C GLN A 143 -52.55 17.97 9.11
#